data_AF-A0A852EG79-F1
#
_entry.id   AF-A0A852EG79-F1
#
_cell.length_a   1.000
_cell.length_b   1.000
_cell.length_c   1.000
_cell.angle_alpha   90.00
_cell.angle_beta   90.00
_cell.angle_gamma   90.00
#
_symmetry.space_group_name_H-M   'P 1'
#
loop_
_entity.id
_entity.type
_entity.pdbx_description
1 polymer ?
#
loop_
_entity_poly.entity_id
_entity_poly.type
_entity_poly.pdbx_seq_one_letter_code
_entity_poly.pdbx_strand_id
1 'polypeptide(L)'
;QAPRPPKQPNVQDFQFFPPRLFELLEKEILYYRKTIGYKVPRNPDLPNAAQAQKEEQLKIDEAEPLNDEELEEKEKLLTQGFTNWNKRDFNQFIKANEKWGRDDIENIAREVEGKTPEEVIEYSAVFWERCNELQDIEKIMAQIERGEARIQRRISIKKALDTKIGRYKAPFHQLRISYGTNKGKNYTEEEDRFLICMLHKLGFDKENVYDELRQCIRNSPQFRFDWFLKSRTAM
;
A
#
# COMPACT_ATOMS: atom_id res chain seq x y z
N GLN A 1 -22.02 6.85 21.08
CA GLN A 1 -20.86 7.76 20.95
C GLN A 1 -21.16 9.03 21.71
N ALA A 2 -20.15 9.67 22.30
CA ALA A 2 -20.32 10.98 22.94
C ALA A 2 -20.68 12.04 21.88
N PRO A 3 -21.51 13.03 22.22
CA PRO A 3 -21.94 14.07 21.29
C PRO A 3 -20.76 14.95 20.84
N ARG A 4 -20.82 15.42 19.60
CA ARG A 4 -19.85 16.34 18.97
C ARG A 4 -20.56 17.57 18.42
N PRO A 5 -19.88 18.73 18.31
CA PRO A 5 -20.46 19.94 17.73
C PRO A 5 -20.94 19.71 16.28
N PRO A 6 -22.15 20.15 15.89
CA PRO A 6 -22.68 19.92 14.53
C PRO A 6 -21.86 20.54 13.39
N LYS A 7 -21.08 21.60 13.67
CA LYS A 7 -20.27 22.33 12.69
C LYS A 7 -18.77 22.01 12.80
N GLN A 8 -18.40 20.92 13.46
CA GLN A 8 -16.98 20.59 13.63
C GLN A 8 -16.35 20.23 12.27
N PRO A 9 -15.17 20.79 11.92
CA PRO A 9 -14.44 20.43 10.72
C PRO A 9 -14.16 18.92 10.66
N ASN A 10 -14.36 18.32 9.48
CA ASN A 10 -14.07 16.91 9.26
C ASN A 10 -12.61 16.73 8.80
N VAL A 11 -11.70 16.64 9.77
CA VAL A 11 -10.28 16.39 9.52
C VAL A 11 -9.99 14.88 9.49
N GLN A 12 -9.13 14.45 8.58
CA GLN A 12 -8.69 13.05 8.46
C GLN A 12 -7.21 12.93 8.85
N ASP A 13 -6.82 11.77 9.38
CA ASP A 13 -5.44 11.47 9.79
C ASP A 13 -4.46 11.56 8.60
N PHE A 14 -4.85 11.03 7.43
CA PHE A 14 -4.06 11.11 6.20
C PHE A 14 -3.89 12.53 5.63
N GLN A 15 -4.53 13.55 6.20
CA GLN A 15 -4.32 14.95 5.83
C GLN A 15 -3.21 15.62 6.65
N PHE A 16 -2.63 14.93 7.63
CA PHE A 16 -1.45 15.35 8.39
C PHE A 16 -1.53 16.77 8.98
N PHE A 17 -2.69 17.13 9.53
CA PHE A 17 -2.82 18.39 10.26
C PHE A 17 -1.87 18.44 11.48
N PRO A 18 -1.48 19.65 11.93
CA PRO A 18 -0.64 19.79 13.12
C PRO A 18 -1.35 19.26 14.39
N PRO A 19 -0.63 18.60 15.33
CA PRO A 19 -1.20 18.07 16.58
C PRO A 19 -2.00 19.12 17.38
N ARG A 20 -1.51 20.37 17.38
CA ARG A 20 -2.15 21.51 18.04
C ARG A 20 -3.60 21.74 17.60
N LEU A 21 -3.95 21.45 16.34
CA LEU A 21 -5.33 21.58 15.86
C LEU A 21 -6.26 20.64 16.64
N PHE A 22 -5.82 19.41 16.91
CA PHE A 22 -6.62 18.42 17.63
C PHE A 22 -6.85 18.82 19.10
N GLU A 23 -5.90 19.52 19.73
CA GLU A 23 -6.09 20.08 21.08
C GLU A 23 -7.21 21.14 21.10
N LEU A 24 -7.23 22.05 20.13
CA LEU A 24 -8.27 23.07 20.00
C LEU A 24 -9.64 22.45 19.69
N LEU A 25 -9.67 21.46 18.79
CA LEU A 25 -10.90 20.73 18.47
C LEU A 25 -11.44 19.93 19.67
N GLU A 26 -10.57 19.37 20.51
CA GLU A 26 -10.99 18.68 21.74
C GLU A 26 -11.55 19.67 22.76
N LYS A 27 -10.95 20.87 22.92
CA LYS A 27 -11.53 21.95 23.74
C LYS A 27 -12.96 22.29 23.29
N GLU A 28 -13.19 22.45 21.98
CA GLU A 28 -14.54 22.72 21.44
C GLU A 28 -15.52 21.57 21.72
N ILE A 29 -15.07 20.32 21.62
CA ILE A 29 -15.88 19.14 21.95
C ILE A 29 -16.27 19.15 23.43
N LEU A 30 -15.30 19.37 24.33
CA LEU A 30 -15.55 19.40 25.78
C LEU A 30 -16.48 20.54 26.16
N TYR A 31 -16.27 21.74 25.61
CA TYR A 31 -17.14 22.88 25.86
C TYR A 31 -18.56 22.64 25.31
N TYR A 32 -18.70 22.06 24.12
CA TYR A 32 -20.01 21.69 23.60
C TYR A 32 -20.73 20.66 24.47
N ARG A 33 -20.02 19.66 25.01
CA ARG A 33 -20.57 18.70 25.97
C ARG A 33 -21.07 19.39 27.24
N LYS A 34 -20.35 20.42 27.71
CA LYS A 34 -20.75 21.24 28.87
C LYS A 34 -22.05 22.00 28.59
N THR A 35 -22.16 22.66 27.43
CA THR A 35 -23.34 23.49 27.10
C THR A 35 -24.63 22.68 26.95
N ILE A 36 -24.54 21.41 26.54
CA ILE A 36 -25.70 20.51 26.44
C ILE A 36 -25.92 19.66 27.70
N GLY A 37 -25.11 19.84 28.76
CA GLY A 37 -25.22 19.09 30.00
C GLY A 37 -24.91 17.59 29.87
N TYR A 38 -24.04 17.21 28.94
CA TYR A 38 -23.66 15.80 28.74
C TYR A 38 -22.99 15.21 29.99
N LYS A 39 -23.41 13.99 30.35
CA LYS A 39 -22.85 13.24 31.48
C LYS A 39 -22.13 11.99 30.99
N VAL A 40 -20.87 11.84 31.40
CA VAL A 40 -20.02 10.72 31.01
C VAL A 40 -20.57 9.43 31.65
N PRO A 41 -20.95 8.42 30.86
CA PRO A 41 -21.39 7.14 31.39
C PRO A 41 -20.22 6.38 32.02
N ARG A 42 -20.50 5.63 33.08
CA ARG A 42 -19.50 4.76 33.71
C ARG A 42 -19.25 3.53 32.83
N ASN A 43 -17.99 3.26 32.50
CA ASN A 43 -17.62 2.05 31.77
C ASN A 43 -17.29 0.90 32.75
N PRO A 44 -18.12 -0.16 32.85
CA PRO A 44 -17.89 -1.25 33.79
C PRO A 44 -16.65 -2.10 33.47
N ASP A 45 -16.13 -2.03 32.24
CA ASP A 45 -14.99 -2.84 31.79
C ASP A 45 -13.62 -2.29 32.24
N LEU A 46 -13.59 -1.10 32.84
CA LEU A 46 -12.37 -0.48 33.34
C LEU A 46 -12.17 -0.78 34.85
N PRO A 47 -10.98 -1.25 35.28
CA PRO A 47 -10.69 -1.52 36.69
C PRO A 47 -10.95 -0.33 37.62
N ASN A 48 -10.69 0.89 37.16
CA ASN A 48 -10.90 2.15 37.88
C ASN A 48 -12.04 2.99 37.28
N ALA A 49 -13.12 2.33 36.84
CA ALA A 49 -14.26 2.96 36.15
C ALA A 49 -14.80 4.24 36.80
N ALA A 50 -14.92 4.27 38.12
CA ALA A 50 -15.46 5.43 38.85
C ALA A 50 -14.50 6.63 38.85
N GLN A 51 -13.19 6.38 38.90
CA GLN A 51 -12.19 7.43 38.84
C GLN A 51 -12.08 8.00 37.42
N ALA A 52 -11.97 7.13 36.41
CA ALA A 52 -11.94 7.54 35.01
C ALA A 52 -13.18 8.35 34.61
N GLN A 53 -14.37 7.96 35.08
CA GLN A 53 -15.59 8.72 34.86
C GLN A 53 -15.52 10.12 35.46
N LYS A 54 -15.03 10.25 36.71
CA LYS A 54 -14.90 11.55 37.38
C LYS A 54 -13.89 12.45 36.68
N GLU A 55 -12.75 11.91 36.26
CA GLU A 55 -11.71 12.66 35.55
C GLU A 55 -12.20 13.18 34.19
N GLU A 56 -12.90 12.35 33.40
CA GLU A 56 -13.49 12.77 32.13
C GLU A 56 -14.63 13.78 32.31
N GLN A 57 -15.45 13.61 33.36
CA GLN A 57 -16.50 14.59 33.67
C GLN A 57 -15.91 15.93 34.12
N LEU A 58 -14.82 15.92 34.90
CA LEU A 58 -14.14 17.14 35.34
C LEU A 58 -13.63 17.95 34.14
N LYS A 59 -13.03 17.30 33.13
CA LYS A 59 -12.60 17.96 31.88
C LYS A 59 -13.75 18.67 31.17
N ILE A 60 -14.95 18.09 31.18
CA ILE A 60 -16.15 18.72 30.59
C ILE A 60 -16.61 19.88 31.46
N ASP A 61 -16.69 19.69 32.78
CA ASP A 61 -17.20 20.69 33.70
C ASP A 61 -16.28 21.94 33.75
N GLU A 62 -14.96 21.75 33.62
CA GLU A 62 -13.94 22.80 33.55
C GLU A 62 -13.74 23.38 32.13
N ALA A 63 -14.42 22.85 31.11
CA ALA A 63 -14.24 23.31 29.73
C ALA A 63 -14.67 24.78 29.54
N GLU A 64 -13.87 25.52 28.80
CA GLU A 64 -14.09 26.92 28.44
C GLU A 64 -14.21 27.07 26.92
N PRO A 65 -14.93 28.09 26.42
CA PRO A 65 -14.94 28.41 25.00
C PRO A 65 -13.54 28.81 24.53
N LEU A 66 -13.23 28.58 23.25
CA LEU A 66 -12.01 29.12 22.65
C LEU A 66 -12.04 30.65 22.72
N ASN A 67 -10.93 31.26 23.11
CA ASN A 67 -10.76 32.71 23.06
C ASN A 67 -10.48 33.20 21.62
N ASP A 68 -10.45 34.52 21.41
CA ASP A 68 -10.26 35.11 20.08
C ASP A 68 -8.93 34.69 19.43
N GLU A 69 -7.85 34.59 20.21
CA GLU A 69 -6.54 34.16 19.72
C GLU A 69 -6.55 32.68 19.29
N GLU A 70 -7.23 31.82 20.06
CA GLU A 70 -7.38 30.40 19.76
C GLU A 70 -8.28 30.15 18.55
N LEU A 71 -9.29 31.00 18.33
CA LEU A 71 -10.13 30.97 17.13
C LEU A 71 -9.30 31.31 15.89
N GLU A 72 -8.49 32.37 15.95
CA GLU A 72 -7.57 32.73 14.87
C GLU A 72 -6.50 31.65 14.62
N GLU A 73 -5.92 31.07 15.70
CA GLU A 73 -4.97 29.96 15.63
C GLU A 73 -5.60 28.76 14.91
N LYS A 74 -6.84 28.40 15.28
CA LYS A 74 -7.58 27.28 14.67
C LYS A 74 -7.79 27.48 13.18
N GLU A 75 -8.27 28.64 12.75
CA GLU A 75 -8.50 28.94 11.33
C GLU A 75 -7.19 28.85 10.53
N LYS A 76 -6.07 29.30 11.10
CA LYS A 76 -4.74 29.16 10.47
C LYS A 76 -4.26 27.70 10.42
N LEU A 77 -4.54 26.89 11.43
CA LEU A 77 -4.14 25.48 11.46
C LEU A 77 -4.95 24.63 10.49
N LEU A 78 -6.22 24.99 10.25
CA LEU A 78 -7.09 24.34 9.27
C LEU A 78 -6.59 24.49 7.82
N THR A 79 -5.65 25.39 7.53
CA THR A 79 -5.01 25.52 6.22
C THR A 79 -3.66 24.82 6.12
N GLN A 80 -3.13 24.27 7.22
CA GLN A 80 -1.78 23.67 7.28
C GLN A 80 -1.75 22.15 7.09
N GLY A 81 -2.90 21.53 6.81
CA GLY A 81 -2.97 20.14 6.36
C GLY A 81 -3.14 20.03 4.85
N PHE A 82 -3.11 18.80 4.36
CA PHE A 82 -3.41 18.47 2.97
C PHE A 82 -4.92 18.51 2.70
N THR A 83 -5.50 19.72 2.75
CA THR A 83 -6.96 19.95 2.67
C THR A 83 -7.55 19.51 1.32
N ASN A 84 -6.76 19.58 0.26
CA ASN A 84 -7.13 19.14 -1.08
C ASN A 84 -7.02 17.62 -1.25
N TRP A 85 -6.42 16.87 -0.33
CA TRP A 85 -6.36 15.41 -0.37
C TRP A 85 -7.60 14.79 0.26
N ASN A 86 -8.34 14.04 -0.55
CA ASN A 86 -9.49 13.29 -0.09
C ASN A 86 -9.15 11.79 0.06
N LYS A 87 -10.12 11.01 0.58
CA LYS A 87 -9.93 9.57 0.83
C LYS A 87 -9.67 8.76 -0.45
N ARG A 88 -10.21 9.16 -1.60
CA ARG A 88 -9.93 8.51 -2.89
C ARG A 88 -8.47 8.74 -3.29
N ASP A 89 -7.99 9.98 -3.21
CA ASP A 89 -6.62 10.36 -3.56
C ASP A 89 -5.62 9.58 -2.70
N PHE A 90 -5.85 9.55 -1.38
CA PHE A 90 -5.05 8.76 -0.44
C PHE A 90 -4.98 7.28 -0.82
N ASN A 91 -6.14 6.66 -1.09
CA ASN A 91 -6.17 5.25 -1.49
C ASN A 91 -5.50 4.99 -2.85
N GLN A 92 -5.58 5.93 -3.79
CA GLN A 92 -4.85 5.86 -5.06
C GLN A 92 -3.34 5.94 -4.82
N PHE A 93 -2.89 6.87 -3.98
CA PHE A 93 -1.48 6.99 -3.59
C PHE A 93 -0.95 5.70 -2.95
N ILE A 94 -1.67 5.09 -2.01
CA ILE A 94 -1.26 3.80 -1.41
C ILE A 94 -1.18 2.68 -2.44
N LYS A 95 -2.18 2.56 -3.33
CA LYS A 95 -2.17 1.55 -4.41
C LYS A 95 -1.03 1.77 -5.40
N ALA A 96 -0.72 3.03 -5.71
CA ALA A 96 0.38 3.38 -6.59
C ALA A 96 1.74 3.01 -5.97
N ASN A 97 1.92 3.27 -4.67
CA ASN A 97 3.10 2.81 -3.92
C ASN A 97 3.23 1.29 -3.91
N GLU A 98 2.12 0.54 -3.73
CA GLU A 98 2.13 -0.92 -3.83
C GLU A 98 2.55 -1.41 -5.23
N LYS A 99 2.10 -0.72 -6.28
CA LYS A 99 2.31 -1.15 -7.68
C LYS A 99 3.69 -0.82 -8.22
N TRP A 100 4.22 0.36 -7.89
CA TRP A 100 5.47 0.90 -8.45
C TRP A 100 6.64 0.85 -7.47
N GLY A 101 6.36 0.71 -6.17
CA GLY A 101 7.35 0.81 -5.10
C GLY A 101 7.56 2.26 -4.68
N ARG A 102 7.96 2.47 -3.41
CA ARG A 102 8.03 3.81 -2.80
C ARG A 102 8.99 4.79 -3.49
N ASP A 103 9.97 4.27 -4.22
CA ASP A 103 11.02 5.07 -4.86
C ASP A 103 10.61 5.61 -6.24
N ASP A 104 9.59 5.03 -6.88
CA ASP A 104 9.15 5.39 -8.24
C ASP A 104 8.07 6.48 -8.21
N ILE A 105 8.46 7.66 -7.70
CA ILE A 105 7.56 8.79 -7.51
C ILE A 105 6.95 9.29 -8.82
N GLU A 106 7.68 9.18 -9.93
CA GLU A 106 7.16 9.59 -11.25
C GLU A 106 5.94 8.76 -11.66
N ASN A 107 5.99 7.44 -11.52
CA ASN A 107 4.85 6.59 -11.85
C ASN A 107 3.75 6.68 -10.77
N ILE A 108 4.11 6.88 -9.49
CA ILE A 108 3.13 7.15 -8.44
C ILE A 108 2.31 8.39 -8.77
N ALA A 109 2.96 9.50 -9.11
CA ALA A 109 2.31 10.77 -9.44
C ALA A 109 1.34 10.65 -10.63
N ARG A 110 1.66 9.83 -11.63
CA ARG A 110 0.77 9.59 -12.78
C ARG A 110 -0.52 8.85 -12.41
N GLU A 111 -0.52 8.07 -11.33
CA GLU A 111 -1.71 7.29 -10.91
C GLU A 111 -2.62 8.02 -9.91
N VAL A 112 -2.13 9.09 -9.28
CA VAL A 112 -2.95 9.90 -8.36
C VAL A 112 -3.70 10.95 -9.18
N GLU A 113 -4.93 10.62 -9.57
CA GLU A 113 -5.76 11.46 -10.42
C GLU A 113 -6.11 12.78 -9.73
N GLY A 114 -5.96 13.90 -10.43
CA GLY A 114 -6.29 15.23 -9.89
C GLY A 114 -5.24 15.82 -8.95
N LYS A 115 -4.05 15.23 -8.89
CA LYS A 115 -2.86 15.80 -8.26
C LYS A 115 -1.76 16.03 -9.28
N THR A 116 -1.06 17.14 -9.12
CA THR A 116 0.17 17.44 -9.86
C THR A 116 1.33 16.61 -9.31
N PRO A 117 2.38 16.35 -10.10
CA PRO A 117 3.57 15.66 -9.62
C PRO A 117 4.19 16.32 -8.38
N GLU A 118 4.21 17.66 -8.34
CA GLU A 118 4.72 18.44 -7.22
C GLU A 118 3.91 18.19 -5.94
N GLU A 119 2.57 18.23 -6.01
CA GLU A 119 1.71 17.92 -4.87
C GLU A 119 1.90 16.49 -4.35
N VAL A 120 2.14 15.52 -5.25
CA VAL A 120 2.39 14.13 -4.86
C VAL A 120 3.77 13.98 -4.21
N ILE A 121 4.78 14.69 -4.68
CA ILE A 121 6.13 14.71 -4.06
C ILE A 121 6.04 15.28 -2.64
N GLU A 122 5.39 16.44 -2.48
CA GLU A 122 5.22 17.08 -1.17
C GLU A 122 4.46 16.17 -0.19
N TYR A 123 3.34 15.59 -0.65
CA TYR A 123 2.57 14.65 0.16
C TYR A 123 3.36 13.40 0.52
N SER A 124 4.11 12.83 -0.43
CA SER A 124 4.92 11.63 -0.22
C SER A 124 5.99 11.86 0.86
N ALA A 125 6.67 13.01 0.83
CA ALA A 125 7.68 13.35 1.83
C ALA A 125 7.09 13.37 3.25
N VAL A 126 5.96 14.05 3.44
CA VAL A 126 5.29 14.13 4.75
C VAL A 126 4.69 12.78 5.14
N PHE A 127 4.12 12.04 4.18
CA PHE A 127 3.60 10.70 4.42
C PHE A 127 4.68 9.81 5.00
N TRP A 128 5.86 9.71 4.39
CA TRP A 128 6.92 8.82 4.89
C TRP A 128 7.53 9.28 6.22
N GLU A 129 7.49 10.58 6.52
CA GLU A 129 7.92 11.12 7.81
C GLU A 129 6.92 10.81 8.94
N ARG A 130 5.62 10.94 8.65
CA ARG A 130 4.54 10.96 9.65
C ARG A 130 3.53 9.81 9.53
N CYS A 131 3.77 8.81 8.68
CA CYS A 131 2.82 7.72 8.45
C CYS A 131 2.48 6.92 9.73
N ASN A 132 3.35 6.95 10.74
CA ASN A 132 3.11 6.35 12.06
C ASN A 132 1.91 6.96 12.81
N GLU A 133 1.46 8.16 12.43
CA GLU A 133 0.28 8.82 13.00
C GLU A 133 -1.04 8.23 12.50
N LEU A 134 -1.02 7.46 11.40
CA LEU A 134 -2.21 6.90 10.77
C LEU A 134 -2.74 5.71 11.57
N GLN A 135 -4.06 5.64 11.75
CA GLN A 135 -4.68 4.56 12.53
C GLN A 135 -4.44 3.17 11.93
N ASP A 136 -4.43 3.08 10.60
CA ASP A 136 -4.29 1.82 9.85
C ASP A 136 -2.86 1.61 9.31
N ILE A 137 -1.84 2.24 9.90
CA ILE A 137 -0.48 2.24 9.34
C ILE A 137 0.09 0.83 9.13
N GLU A 138 -0.07 -0.08 10.08
CA GLU A 138 0.48 -1.44 9.98
C GLU A 138 -0.05 -2.17 8.74
N LYS A 139 -1.35 -2.01 8.46
CA LYS A 139 -2.01 -2.60 7.30
C LYS A 139 -1.53 -1.97 6.00
N ILE A 140 -1.37 -0.64 5.98
CA ILE A 140 -0.90 0.12 4.83
C ILE A 140 0.55 -0.28 4.49
N MET A 141 1.44 -0.31 5.48
CA MET A 141 2.83 -0.73 5.31
C MET A 141 2.92 -2.15 4.80
N ALA A 142 2.19 -3.09 5.41
CA ALA A 142 2.15 -4.47 4.95
C ALA A 142 1.61 -4.63 3.52
N GLN A 143 0.75 -3.72 3.05
CA GLN A 143 0.31 -3.69 1.66
C GLN A 143 1.44 -3.22 0.73
N ILE A 144 2.08 -2.09 1.03
CA ILE A 144 3.17 -1.54 0.22
C ILE A 144 4.35 -2.51 0.15
N GLU A 145 4.78 -3.05 1.29
CA GLU A 145 5.92 -3.98 1.37
C GLU A 145 5.66 -5.29 0.59
N ARG A 146 4.41 -5.78 0.58
CA ARG A 146 4.04 -6.93 -0.27
C ARG A 146 4.14 -6.59 -1.75
N GLY A 147 3.75 -5.39 -2.15
CA GLY A 147 3.93 -4.87 -3.49
C GLY A 147 5.40 -4.82 -3.89
N GLU A 148 6.23 -4.20 -3.06
CA GLU A 148 7.68 -4.09 -3.26
C GLU A 148 8.37 -5.46 -3.31
N ALA A 149 7.96 -6.40 -2.46
CA ALA A 149 8.48 -7.77 -2.50
C ALA A 149 8.16 -8.45 -3.84
N ARG A 150 6.99 -8.21 -4.44
CA ARG A 150 6.64 -8.72 -5.78
C ARG A 150 7.50 -8.07 -6.87
N ILE A 151 7.70 -6.75 -6.80
CA ILE A 151 8.56 -6.01 -7.73
C ILE A 151 9.99 -6.53 -7.66
N GLN A 152 10.54 -6.66 -6.45
CA GLN A 152 11.90 -7.16 -6.24
C GLN A 152 12.04 -8.63 -6.67
N ARG A 153 11.02 -9.45 -6.41
CA ARG A 153 10.99 -10.84 -6.90
C ARG A 153 11.05 -10.87 -8.42
N ARG A 154 10.24 -10.07 -9.10
CA ARG A 154 10.27 -9.95 -10.57
C ARG A 154 11.65 -9.54 -11.07
N ILE A 155 12.24 -8.48 -10.51
CA ILE A 155 13.59 -8.02 -10.90
C ILE A 155 14.62 -9.15 -10.71
N SER A 156 14.55 -9.85 -9.58
CA SER A 156 15.46 -10.96 -9.28
C SER A 156 15.35 -12.12 -10.28
N ILE A 157 14.12 -12.51 -10.66
CA ILE A 157 13.87 -13.57 -11.64
C ILE A 157 14.41 -13.15 -13.00
N LYS A 158 14.11 -11.92 -13.44
CA LYS A 158 14.62 -11.37 -14.70
C LYS A 158 16.13 -11.46 -14.78
N LYS A 159 16.80 -10.91 -13.76
CA LYS A 159 18.27 -10.89 -13.66
C LYS A 159 18.85 -12.30 -13.65
N ALA A 160 18.23 -13.24 -12.95
CA ALA A 160 18.67 -14.63 -12.90
C ALA A 160 18.54 -15.32 -14.27
N LEU A 161 17.44 -15.11 -14.99
CA LEU A 161 17.24 -15.63 -16.34
C LEU A 161 18.25 -15.04 -17.33
N ASP A 162 18.40 -13.72 -17.34
CA ASP A 162 19.37 -13.00 -18.19
C ASP A 162 20.79 -13.54 -17.95
N THR A 163 21.19 -13.64 -16.68
CA THR A 163 22.52 -14.15 -16.29
C THR A 163 22.72 -15.60 -16.69
N LYS A 164 21.69 -16.45 -16.53
CA LYS A 164 21.80 -17.88 -16.86
C LYS A 164 21.89 -18.10 -18.36
N ILE A 165 21.05 -17.42 -19.14
CA ILE A 165 20.98 -17.56 -20.59
C ILE A 165 22.20 -16.95 -21.26
N GLY A 166 22.67 -15.80 -20.78
CA GLY A 166 23.88 -15.13 -21.28
C GLY A 166 25.18 -15.95 -21.17
N ARG A 167 25.19 -17.05 -20.40
CA ARG A 167 26.34 -17.98 -20.33
C ARG A 167 26.48 -18.89 -21.55
N TYR A 168 25.47 -18.95 -22.43
CA TYR A 168 25.43 -19.89 -23.54
C TYR A 168 25.31 -19.16 -24.88
N LYS A 169 26.09 -19.57 -25.88
CA LYS A 169 25.99 -19.01 -27.24
C LYS A 169 24.71 -19.46 -27.94
N ALA A 170 24.29 -20.70 -27.70
CA ALA A 170 23.04 -21.27 -28.22
C ALA A 170 22.21 -21.87 -27.06
N PRO A 171 21.51 -21.05 -26.28
CA PRO A 171 20.82 -21.49 -25.05
C PRO A 171 19.85 -22.65 -25.25
N PHE A 172 19.04 -22.62 -26.32
CA PHE A 172 18.10 -23.69 -26.66
C PHE A 172 18.76 -25.07 -26.87
N HIS A 173 20.06 -25.10 -27.21
CA HIS A 173 20.81 -26.34 -27.48
C HIS A 173 21.86 -26.66 -26.42
N GLN A 174 22.25 -25.69 -25.59
CA GLN A 174 23.41 -25.81 -24.69
C GLN A 174 23.07 -25.62 -23.21
N LEU A 175 21.97 -24.94 -22.87
CA LEU A 175 21.66 -24.60 -21.48
C LEU A 175 21.44 -25.88 -20.66
N ARG A 176 22.23 -26.05 -19.60
CA ARG A 176 22.11 -27.18 -18.65
C ARG A 176 21.48 -26.73 -17.35
N ILE A 177 20.62 -27.57 -16.78
CA ILE A 177 19.91 -27.26 -15.54
C ILE A 177 20.49 -28.14 -14.42
N SER A 178 20.89 -27.50 -13.33
CA SER A 178 21.30 -28.23 -12.12
C SER A 178 20.06 -28.45 -11.27
N TYR A 179 19.59 -29.69 -11.20
CA TYR A 179 18.31 -30.03 -10.56
C TYR A 179 18.42 -30.35 -9.07
N GLY A 180 19.61 -30.70 -8.58
CA GLY A 180 19.77 -31.28 -7.25
C GLY A 180 18.84 -32.49 -7.07
N THR A 181 18.08 -32.51 -5.98
CA THR A 181 17.09 -33.56 -5.67
C THR A 181 15.71 -33.32 -6.30
N ASN A 182 15.51 -32.24 -7.07
CA ASN A 182 14.18 -31.72 -7.42
C ASN A 182 13.79 -31.88 -8.91
N LYS A 183 14.43 -32.77 -9.69
CA LYS A 183 14.11 -32.95 -11.13
C LYS A 183 12.66 -33.38 -11.37
N GLY A 184 12.09 -34.17 -10.47
CA GLY A 184 10.85 -34.91 -10.73
C GLY A 184 11.02 -35.95 -11.84
N LYS A 185 9.93 -36.63 -12.22
CA LYS A 185 9.93 -37.68 -13.27
C LYS A 185 9.17 -37.29 -14.54
N ASN A 186 8.51 -36.13 -14.54
CA ASN A 186 7.52 -35.78 -15.55
C ASN A 186 8.13 -35.09 -16.77
N TYR A 187 8.96 -34.07 -16.54
CA TYR A 187 9.58 -33.31 -17.62
C TYR A 187 10.99 -33.81 -17.91
N THR A 188 11.42 -33.78 -19.17
CA THR A 188 12.83 -34.03 -19.56
C THR A 188 13.69 -32.77 -19.41
N GLU A 189 15.02 -32.89 -19.51
CA GLU A 189 15.89 -31.69 -19.49
C GLU A 189 15.74 -30.85 -20.77
N GLU A 190 15.43 -31.48 -21.90
CA GLU A 190 15.17 -30.80 -23.17
C GLU A 190 13.91 -29.92 -23.09
N GLU A 191 12.82 -30.47 -22.52
CA GLU A 191 11.58 -29.75 -22.28
C GLU A 191 11.80 -28.54 -21.35
N ASP A 192 12.39 -28.75 -20.17
CA ASP A 192 12.64 -27.66 -19.21
C ASP A 192 13.52 -26.56 -19.80
N ARG A 193 14.53 -26.94 -20.59
CA ARG A 193 15.40 -25.98 -21.28
C ARG A 193 14.62 -25.12 -22.25
N PHE A 194 13.75 -25.73 -23.05
CA PHE A 194 12.90 -25.00 -23.97
C PHE A 194 11.96 -24.05 -23.22
N LEU A 195 11.34 -24.52 -22.12
CA LEU A 195 10.47 -23.71 -21.27
C LEU A 195 11.22 -22.46 -20.76
N ILE A 196 12.40 -22.64 -20.18
CA ILE A 196 13.21 -21.52 -19.66
C ILE A 196 13.62 -20.56 -20.77
N CYS A 197 14.15 -21.07 -21.88
CA CYS A 197 14.64 -20.23 -22.98
C CYS A 197 13.50 -19.48 -23.68
N MET A 198 12.36 -20.14 -23.90
CA MET A 198 11.22 -19.52 -24.56
C MET A 198 10.50 -18.54 -23.62
N LEU A 199 10.35 -18.87 -22.34
CA LEU A 199 9.80 -17.95 -21.34
C LEU A 199 10.63 -16.66 -21.22
N HIS A 200 11.96 -16.78 -21.24
CA HIS A 200 12.85 -15.62 -21.29
C HIS A 200 12.68 -14.81 -22.57
N LYS A 201 12.62 -15.48 -23.73
CA LYS A 201 12.44 -14.83 -25.04
C LYS A 201 11.11 -14.08 -25.15
N LEU A 202 10.02 -14.63 -24.62
CA LEU A 202 8.69 -14.01 -24.62
C LEU A 202 8.58 -12.88 -23.57
N GLY A 203 9.41 -12.93 -22.52
CA GLY A 203 9.34 -12.06 -21.36
C GLY A 203 8.44 -12.66 -20.29
N PHE A 204 9.03 -13.19 -19.22
CA PHE A 204 8.31 -13.97 -18.20
C PHE A 204 7.23 -13.19 -17.43
N ASP A 205 7.28 -11.85 -17.44
CA ASP A 205 6.29 -10.98 -16.77
C ASP A 205 5.19 -10.49 -17.72
N LYS A 206 5.20 -10.95 -18.98
CA LYS A 206 4.18 -10.58 -19.96
C LYS A 206 2.83 -11.21 -19.58
N GLU A 207 1.75 -10.45 -19.75
CA GLU A 207 0.39 -10.96 -19.59
C GLU A 207 0.15 -12.13 -20.58
N ASN A 208 -0.47 -13.22 -20.11
CA ASN A 208 -0.74 -14.44 -20.88
C ASN A 208 0.52 -15.14 -21.45
N VAL A 209 1.71 -14.90 -20.87
CA VAL A 209 2.96 -15.50 -21.36
C VAL A 209 2.92 -17.04 -21.43
N TYR A 210 2.21 -17.70 -20.51
CA TYR A 210 2.12 -19.15 -20.50
C TYR A 210 1.22 -19.71 -21.62
N ASP A 211 0.22 -18.96 -22.07
CA ASP A 211 -0.58 -19.32 -23.24
C ASP A 211 0.23 -19.16 -24.53
N GLU A 212 1.00 -18.08 -24.64
CA GLU A 212 1.92 -17.91 -25.78
C GLU A 212 3.01 -18.98 -25.78
N LEU A 213 3.58 -19.30 -24.62
CA LEU A 213 4.55 -20.38 -24.47
C LEU A 213 3.94 -21.72 -24.92
N ARG A 214 2.68 -21.99 -24.56
CA ARG A 214 1.96 -23.19 -24.99
C ARG A 214 1.79 -23.23 -26.51
N GLN A 215 1.46 -22.12 -27.15
CA GLN A 215 1.43 -22.06 -28.62
C GLN A 215 2.82 -22.31 -29.23
N CYS A 216 3.88 -21.71 -28.67
CA CYS A 216 5.25 -21.96 -29.12
C CYS A 216 5.62 -23.45 -29.04
N ILE A 217 5.26 -24.13 -27.94
CA ILE A 217 5.46 -25.58 -27.78
C ILE A 217 4.75 -26.36 -28.88
N ARG A 218 3.46 -26.06 -29.12
CA ARG A 218 2.64 -26.77 -30.12
C ARG A 218 3.19 -26.62 -31.53
N ASN A 219 3.73 -25.44 -31.84
CA ASN A 219 4.26 -25.09 -33.15
C ASN A 219 5.73 -25.54 -33.35
N SER A 220 6.41 -25.98 -32.30
CA SER A 220 7.82 -26.37 -32.38
C SER A 220 7.96 -27.80 -32.92
N PRO A 221 8.66 -28.01 -34.07
CA PRO A 221 8.78 -29.33 -34.68
C PRO A 221 9.46 -30.38 -33.80
N GLN A 222 10.39 -29.98 -32.93
CA GLN A 222 11.08 -30.87 -32.00
C GLN A 222 10.13 -31.57 -31.01
N PHE A 223 8.98 -30.96 -30.72
CA PHE A 223 7.94 -31.55 -29.86
C PHE A 223 6.80 -32.16 -30.67
N ARG A 224 6.99 -32.47 -31.98
CA ARG A 224 5.93 -33.00 -32.85
C ARG A 224 5.20 -34.18 -32.22
N PHE A 225 5.95 -35.12 -31.65
CA PHE A 225 5.45 -36.36 -31.04
C PHE A 225 5.41 -36.33 -29.50
N ASP A 226 5.80 -35.22 -28.89
CA ASP A 226 5.74 -35.04 -27.44
C ASP A 226 4.34 -34.62 -27.01
N TRP A 227 3.46 -35.62 -26.91
CA TRP A 227 2.08 -35.45 -26.47
C TRP A 227 1.99 -35.00 -25.01
N PHE A 228 2.94 -35.40 -24.17
CA PHE A 228 2.97 -35.02 -22.76
C PHE A 228 3.11 -33.50 -22.63
N LEU A 229 4.17 -32.92 -23.21
CA LEU A 229 4.42 -31.48 -23.16
C LEU A 229 3.29 -30.69 -23.84
N LYS A 230 2.79 -31.14 -25.00
CA LYS A 230 1.68 -30.49 -25.73
C LYS A 230 0.34 -30.51 -24.99
N SER A 231 0.13 -31.51 -24.12
CA SER A 231 -1.09 -31.64 -23.31
C SER A 231 -1.14 -30.71 -22.10
N ARG A 232 0.00 -30.13 -21.68
CA ARG A 232 0.06 -29.23 -20.52
C ARG A 232 -0.80 -27.99 -20.75
N THR A 233 -1.38 -27.49 -19.66
CA THR A 233 -2.22 -26.28 -19.64
C THR A 233 -1.41 -25.09 -19.18
N ALA A 234 -1.76 -23.89 -19.66
CA ALA A 234 -1.35 -22.66 -19.01
C ALA A 234 -2.05 -22.58 -17.63
N MET A 235 -1.36 -22.01 -16.65
CA MET A 235 -1.92 -21.66 -15.35
C MET A 235 -2.03 -20.14 -15.26
#